data_AF-A0A7K0Z2C0-F1
#
_entry.id   AF-A0A7K0Z2C0-F1
#
_cell.length_a   1.000
_cell.length_b   1.000
_cell.length_c   1.000
_cell.angle_alpha   90.00
_cell.angle_beta   90.00
_cell.angle_gamma   90.00
#
_symmetry.space_group_name_H-M   'P 1'
#
loop_
_entity.id
_entity.type
_entity.pdbx_description
1 polymer ?
#
loop_
_entity_poly.entity_id
_entity_poly.type
_entity_poly.pdbx_seq_one_letter_code
_entity_poly.pdbx_strand_id
1 'polypeptide(L)' 'MSLTPEVKKEIIAKYGSSATDTGSPEAQVALLSRRIEDITTHLKTNPHDHHNRRGLLLLVGQRRRILQ' A
#
# COMPACT_ATOMS: atom_id res chain seq x y z
N MET A 1 -9.65 -4.24 2.86
CA MET A 1 -8.71 -4.93 3.78
C MET A 1 -7.69 -3.95 4.33
N SER A 2 -7.24 -4.17 5.57
CA SER A 2 -6.26 -3.32 6.26
C SER A 2 -5.00 -4.13 6.54
N LEU A 3 -3.83 -3.51 6.39
CA LEU A 3 -2.55 -4.12 6.76
C LEU A 3 -2.48 -4.29 8.28
N THR A 4 -2.03 -5.45 8.74
CA THR A 4 -1.78 -5.69 10.16
C THR A 4 -0.64 -4.79 10.66
N PRO A 5 -0.63 -4.44 11.97
CA PRO A 5 0.42 -3.60 12.52
C PRO A 5 1.82 -4.24 12.41
N GLU A 6 1.90 -5.56 12.40
CA GLU A 6 3.14 -6.33 12.23
C GLU A 6 3.74 -6.12 10.84
N VAL A 7 2.94 -6.35 9.79
CA VAL A 7 3.39 -6.18 8.39
C VAL A 7 3.79 -4.72 8.12
N LYS A 8 3.08 -3.75 8.71
CA LYS A 8 3.47 -2.34 8.59
C LYS A 8 4.85 -2.08 9.19
N LYS A 9 5.12 -2.58 10.40
CA LYS A 9 6.41 -2.42 11.06
C LYS A 9 7.54 -3.09 10.28
N GLU A 10 7.30 -4.27 9.74
CA GLU A 10 8.27 -4.98 8.91
C GLU A 10 8.63 -4.19 7.64
N ILE A 11 7.63 -3.64 6.95
CA ILE A 11 7.83 -2.83 5.74
C ILE A 11 8.60 -1.55 6.07
N ILE A 12 8.23 -0.86 7.16
CA ILE A 12 8.94 0.36 7.60
C ILE A 12 10.39 0.05 7.97
N ALA A 13 10.64 -1.03 8.70
CA ALA A 13 12.01 -1.44 9.05
C ALA A 13 12.86 -1.79 7.82
N LYS A 14 12.24 -2.31 6.75
CA LYS A 14 12.94 -2.75 5.53
C LYS A 14 13.20 -1.63 4.53
N TYR A 15 12.28 -0.67 4.41
CA TYR A 15 12.30 0.36 3.35
C TYR A 15 12.38 1.79 3.89
N GLY A 16 12.16 2.02 5.18
CA GLY A 16 12.36 3.32 5.81
C GLY A 16 13.84 3.62 6.04
N SER A 17 14.18 4.91 6.14
CA SER A 17 15.55 5.33 6.43
C SER A 17 15.97 4.98 7.87
N SER A 18 14.99 4.79 8.75
CA SER A 18 15.18 4.32 10.13
C SER A 18 13.94 3.54 10.60
N ALA A 19 14.08 2.77 11.68
CA ALA A 19 12.98 1.98 12.24
C ALA A 19 11.78 2.82 12.76
N THR A 20 11.95 4.13 12.89
CA THR A 20 10.91 5.10 13.28
C THR A 20 10.44 5.98 12.13
N ASP A 21 11.06 5.85 10.95
CA ASP A 21 10.74 6.64 9.77
C ASP A 21 9.48 6.11 9.08
N THR A 22 8.35 6.65 9.51
CA THR A 22 7.02 6.34 8.96
C THR A 22 6.63 7.29 7.81
N GLY A 23 7.44 8.31 7.56
CA GLY A 23 7.08 9.46 6.72
C GLY A 23 7.82 9.54 5.41
N SER A 24 8.96 8.84 5.24
CA SER A 24 9.74 8.92 4.02
C SER A 24 8.97 8.46 2.77
N PRO A 25 9.29 9.05 1.59
CA PRO A 25 8.72 8.62 0.32
C PRO A 25 8.85 7.12 0.08
N GLU A 26 10.00 6.52 0.42
CA GLU A 26 10.30 5.10 0.25
C GLU A 26 9.41 4.21 1.12
N ALA A 27 9.29 4.52 2.42
CA ALA A 27 8.43 3.80 3.34
C ALA A 27 6.95 3.90 2.91
N GLN A 28 6.50 5.09 2.52
CA GLN A 28 5.14 5.30 2.04
C GLN A 28 4.85 4.53 0.75
N VAL A 29 5.76 4.55 -0.22
CA VAL A 29 5.64 3.81 -1.49
C VAL A 29 5.59 2.30 -1.23
N ALA A 30 6.42 1.79 -0.32
CA ALA A 30 6.44 0.38 0.03
C ALA A 30 5.12 -0.07 0.68
N LEU A 31 4.58 0.73 1.62
CA LEU A 31 3.28 0.47 2.25
C LEU A 31 2.13 0.50 1.25
N LEU A 32 2.10 1.49 0.36
CA LEU A 32 1.08 1.59 -0.69
C LEU A 32 1.18 0.41 -1.66
N SER A 33 2.39 -0.01 -2.02
CA SER A 33 2.61 -1.12 -2.96
C SER A 33 2.11 -2.44 -2.39
N ARG A 34 2.42 -2.76 -1.13
CA ARG A 34 1.88 -3.96 -0.46
C ARG A 34 0.34 -3.94 -0.44
N ARG A 35 -0.25 -2.80 -0.10
CA ARG A 35 -1.72 -2.66 -0.06
C ARG A 35 -2.37 -2.80 -1.44
N ILE A 36 -1.74 -2.27 -2.48
CA ILE A 36 -2.18 -2.43 -3.87
C ILE A 36 -2.16 -3.90 -4.27
N GLU A 37 -1.10 -4.65 -3.93
CA GLU A 37 -0.99 -6.08 -4.20
C GLU A 37 -2.09 -6.91 -3.53
N ASP A 38 -2.37 -6.65 -2.24
CA ASP A 38 -3.43 -7.33 -1.50
C ASP A 38 -4.81 -7.07 -2.12
N ILE A 39 -5.13 -5.81 -2.44
CA ILE A 39 -6.41 -5.45 -3.06
C ILE A 39 -6.51 -6.05 -4.46
N THR A 40 -5.43 -6.05 -5.23
CA THR A 40 -5.40 -6.65 -6.57
C THR A 40 -5.72 -8.15 -6.50
N THR A 41 -5.15 -8.86 -5.53
CA THR A 41 -5.43 -10.28 -5.31
C THR A 41 -6.88 -10.51 -4.89
N HIS A 42 -7.41 -9.72 -3.95
CA HIS A 42 -8.82 -9.77 -3.54
C HIS A 42 -9.79 -9.56 -4.72
N LEU A 43 -9.48 -8.62 -5.62
CA LEU A 43 -10.34 -8.32 -6.77
C LEU A 43 -10.30 -9.40 -7.86
N LYS A 44 -9.26 -10.25 -7.91
CA LYS A 44 -9.24 -11.41 -8.82
C LYS A 44 -10.33 -12.43 -8.47
N THR A 45 -10.57 -12.64 -7.17
CA THR A 45 -11.64 -13.54 -6.70
C THR A 45 -12.99 -12.83 -6.57
N ASN A 46 -12.99 -11.49 -6.49
CA ASN A 46 -14.20 -10.66 -6.33
C ASN A 46 -14.33 -9.62 -7.45
N PRO A 47 -14.62 -10.04 -8.70
CA PRO A 47 -14.58 -9.14 -9.86
C PRO A 47 -15.65 -8.04 -9.84
N HIS A 48 -16.78 -8.26 -9.13
CA HIS A 48 -17.89 -7.31 -9.01
C HIS A 48 -17.72 -6.30 -7.84
N ASP A 49 -16.61 -6.36 -7.11
CA ASP A 49 -16.34 -5.43 -6.01
C ASP A 49 -15.82 -4.08 -6.55
N HIS A 50 -16.74 -3.29 -7.09
CA HIS A 50 -16.44 -1.99 -7.70
C HIS A 50 -16.00 -0.94 -6.67
N HIS A 51 -16.46 -1.05 -5.42
CA HIS A 51 -16.10 -0.14 -4.34
C HIS A 51 -14.61 -0.27 -3.99
N ASN A 52 -14.11 -1.49 -3.82
CA ASN A 52 -12.69 -1.70 -3.58
C ASN A 52 -11.83 -1.41 -4.82
N ARG A 53 -12.36 -1.62 -6.05
CA ARG A 53 -11.67 -1.19 -7.28
C ARG A 53 -11.48 0.33 -7.33
N ARG A 54 -12.47 1.11 -6.91
CA ARG A 54 -12.31 2.58 -6.79
C ARG A 54 -11.23 2.93 -5.77
N GLY A 55 -11.21 2.27 -4.61
CA GLY A 55 -10.16 2.44 -3.61
C GLY A 55 -8.76 2.12 -4.15
N LEU A 56 -8.62 1.05 -4.93
CA LEU A 56 -7.38 0.68 -5.60
C LEU A 56 -6.85 1.80 -6.50
N LEU A 57 -7.71 2.40 -7.33
CA LEU A 57 -7.32 3.48 -8.24
C LEU A 57 -6.82 4.72 -7.49
N LEU A 58 -7.44 5.05 -6.35
CA LEU A 58 -6.98 6.16 -5.50
C LEU A 58 -5.59 5.89 -4.93
N LEU A 59 -5.33 4.66 -4.46
CA LEU A 59 -4.02 4.26 -3.94
C LEU A 59 -2.94 4.30 -5.03
N VAL A 60 -3.25 3.83 -6.25
CA VAL A 60 -2.35 3.91 -7.40
C VAL A 60 -2.02 5.36 -7.74
N GLY A 61 -3.02 6.24 -7.74
CA GLY A 61 -2.83 7.69 -7.97
C GLY A 61 -2.00 8.37 -6.88
N GLN A 62 -2.18 7.97 -5.61
CA GLN A 62 -1.34 8.44 -4.51
C GLN A 62 0.11 8.00 -4.67
N ARG A 63 0.37 6.71 -4.95
CA ARG A 63 1.71 6.18 -5.16
C ARG A 63 2.41 6.88 -6.34
N ARG A 64 1.69 7.10 -7.44
CA ARG A 64 2.21 7.82 -8.61
C ARG A 64 2.66 9.23 -8.24
N ARG A 65 1.92 9.96 -7.41
CA ARG A 65 2.29 11.33 -6.97
C ARG A 65 3.53 11.38 -6.10
N ILE A 66 3.80 10.33 -5.32
CA ILE A 66 5.01 10.27 -4.46
C ILE A 66 6.27 9.96 -5.30
N LEU A 67 6.10 9.24 -6.42
CA LEU A 67 7.19 8.88 -7.33
C LEU A 67 7.52 9.97 -8.37
N GLN A 68 6.70 11.02 -8.46
CA GLN A 68 6.89 12.15 -9.36
C GLN A 68 7.72 13.24 -8.68
#